data_AF-A0A1U0ZFI4-F1
#
_entry.id   AF-A0A1U0ZFI4-F1
#
_cell.length_a   1.000
_cell.length_b   1.000
_cell.length_c   1.000
_cell.angle_alpha   90.00
_cell.angle_beta   90.00
_cell.angle_gamma   90.00
#
_symmetry.space_group_name_H-M   'P 1'
#
loop_
_entity.id
_entity.type
_entity.pdbx_description
1 polymer ?
#
loop_
_entity_poly.entity_id
_entity_poly.type
_entity_poly.pdbx_seq_one_letter_code
_entity_poly.pdbx_strand_id
1 'polypeptide(L)'
;MLLDADPHVVGVASQPFRLHWPGGTHHVPDYFARYADGGVTVLDVRDDKRITEDDQLKFDLSEIACRTVGWGYRQLGVPDQVLVANIRWLSGYRHPRVCRDDVAESLLAVFAEPARLLSGAQIVGDRLHVLPVLFHLLWHRQLSTDLAGALLSESAVVGPAGWWAHSC
;
A
#
# COMPACT_ATOMS: atom_id res chain seq x y z
N MET A 1 -4.83 -4.78 -0.93
CA MET A 1 -5.04 -3.33 -0.74
C MET A 1 -3.73 -2.58 -0.55
N LEU A 2 -2.91 -2.87 0.48
CA LEU A 2 -1.63 -2.18 0.65
C LEU A 2 -0.68 -2.39 -0.52
N LEU A 3 -0.53 -3.65 -0.98
CA LEU A 3 0.23 -3.97 -2.20
C LEU A 3 -0.35 -3.31 -3.45
N ASP A 4 -1.69 -3.16 -3.54
CA ASP A 4 -2.34 -2.50 -4.69
C ASP A 4 -2.14 -0.97 -4.70
N ALA A 5 -1.77 -0.40 -3.55
CA ALA A 5 -1.51 1.03 -3.35
C ALA A 5 -0.01 1.38 -3.35
N ASP A 6 0.85 0.37 -3.54
CA ASP A 6 2.29 0.54 -3.68
C ASP A 6 2.62 0.79 -5.17
N PRO A 7 3.12 1.97 -5.55
CA PRO A 7 3.38 2.31 -6.96
C PRO A 7 4.50 1.47 -7.58
N HIS A 8 5.31 0.75 -6.79
CA HIS A 8 6.35 -0.13 -7.29
C HIS A 8 5.85 -1.55 -7.54
N VAL A 9 4.66 -1.91 -7.05
CA VAL A 9 4.07 -3.24 -7.26
C VAL A 9 3.25 -3.24 -8.55
N VAL A 10 3.59 -4.17 -9.46
CA VAL A 10 2.94 -4.30 -10.78
C VAL A 10 2.10 -5.58 -10.89
N GLY A 11 2.14 -6.45 -9.89
CA GLY A 11 1.33 -7.65 -9.86
C GLY A 11 1.25 -8.25 -8.46
N VAL A 12 0.07 -8.76 -8.11
CA VAL A 12 -0.19 -9.41 -6.83
C VAL A 12 -0.98 -10.69 -7.07
N ALA A 13 -0.61 -11.77 -6.37
CA ALA A 13 -1.41 -12.98 -6.29
C ALA A 13 -1.56 -13.39 -4.82
N SER A 14 -2.78 -13.72 -4.41
CA SER A 14 -3.06 -14.31 -3.10
C SER A 14 -2.93 -15.83 -3.17
N GLN A 15 -2.33 -16.45 -2.15
CA GLN A 15 -2.14 -17.90 -2.07
C GLN A 15 -1.59 -18.49 -3.36
N PRO A 16 -0.45 -17.96 -3.84
CA PRO A 16 0.00 -18.08 -5.23
C PRO A 16 0.42 -19.51 -5.61
N PHE A 17 0.90 -20.28 -4.64
CA PHE A 17 1.39 -21.64 -4.83
C PHE A 17 1.48 -22.37 -3.49
N ARG A 18 1.79 -23.67 -3.55
CA ARG A 18 2.04 -24.52 -2.37
C ARG A 18 3.45 -25.10 -2.45
N LEU A 19 4.24 -24.87 -1.41
CA LEU A 19 5.54 -25.48 -1.22
C LEU A 19 5.38 -26.82 -0.49
N HIS A 20 6.16 -27.81 -0.90
CA HIS A 20 6.16 -29.15 -0.32
C HIS A 20 7.59 -29.59 -0.02
N TRP A 21 7.80 -30.18 1.15
CA TRP A 21 9.06 -30.77 1.55
C TRP A 21 8.88 -32.25 1.93
N PRO A 22 9.97 -33.05 1.88
CA PRO A 22 9.97 -34.40 2.45
C PRO A 22 9.49 -34.38 3.91
N GLY A 23 8.78 -35.43 4.34
CA GLY A 23 8.19 -35.50 5.68
C GLY A 23 6.77 -34.91 5.78
N GLY A 24 6.18 -34.45 4.67
CA GLY A 24 4.77 -34.03 4.61
C GLY A 24 4.54 -32.56 4.96
N THR A 25 5.58 -31.83 5.37
CA THR A 25 5.54 -30.39 5.60
C THR A 25 5.18 -29.68 4.28
N HIS A 26 4.21 -28.78 4.37
CA HIS A 26 3.81 -27.95 3.26
C HIS A 26 3.41 -26.57 3.75
N HIS A 27 3.50 -25.60 2.86
CA HIS A 27 3.16 -24.22 3.16
C HIS A 27 2.54 -23.53 1.95
N VAL A 28 1.53 -22.68 2.18
CA VAL A 28 0.90 -21.83 1.17
C VAL A 28 1.11 -20.40 1.63
N PRO A 29 2.03 -19.64 1.01
CA PRO A 29 2.24 -18.26 1.37
C PRO A 29 1.00 -17.40 1.16
N ASP A 30 0.79 -16.37 1.97
CA ASP A 30 -0.40 -15.53 1.83
C ASP A 30 -0.39 -14.72 0.52
N TYR A 31 0.76 -14.15 0.12
CA TYR A 31 0.87 -13.32 -1.09
C TYR A 31 2.18 -13.48 -1.86
N PHE A 32 2.11 -13.19 -3.15
CA PHE A 32 3.22 -12.93 -4.05
C PHE A 32 3.08 -11.52 -4.61
N ALA A 33 4.16 -10.74 -4.56
CA ALA A 33 4.24 -9.41 -5.15
C ALA A 33 5.34 -9.37 -6.21
N ARG A 34 5.00 -8.86 -7.39
CA ARG A 34 5.92 -8.54 -8.48
C ARG A 34 6.17 -7.04 -8.50
N TYR A 35 7.44 -6.65 -8.54
CA TYR A 35 7.86 -5.27 -8.59
C TYR A 35 8.25 -4.83 -10.01
N ALA A 36 8.14 -3.53 -10.27
CA ALA A 36 8.44 -2.92 -11.57
C ALA A 36 9.89 -3.09 -12.02
N ASP A 37 10.83 -3.20 -11.07
CA ASP A 37 12.24 -3.49 -11.30
C ASP A 37 12.53 -4.97 -11.64
N GLY A 38 11.48 -5.80 -11.71
CA GLY A 38 11.57 -7.23 -11.95
C GLY A 38 11.69 -8.07 -10.68
N GLY A 39 11.86 -7.44 -9.51
CA GLY A 39 11.96 -8.10 -8.22
C GLY A 39 10.68 -8.84 -7.84
N VAL A 40 10.85 -9.86 -6.99
CA VAL A 40 9.75 -10.66 -6.44
C VAL A 40 9.89 -10.73 -4.94
N THR A 41 8.78 -10.58 -4.22
CA THR A 41 8.70 -10.91 -2.80
C THR A 41 7.50 -11.79 -2.53
N VAL A 42 7.72 -12.89 -1.82
CA VAL A 42 6.68 -13.72 -1.23
C VAL A 42 6.44 -13.25 0.20
N LEU A 43 5.16 -13.13 0.60
CA LEU A 43 4.78 -12.55 1.88
C LEU A 43 3.84 -13.46 2.64
N ASP A 44 4.06 -13.52 3.95
CA ASP A 44 3.16 -14.15 4.91
C ASP A 44 2.74 -13.12 5.96
N VAL A 45 1.44 -13.03 6.21
CA VAL A 45 0.85 -12.08 7.15
C VAL A 45 0.34 -12.85 8.35
N ARG A 46 1.01 -12.67 9.49
CA ARG A 46 0.60 -13.28 10.75
C ARG A 46 0.65 -12.26 11.87
N ASP A 47 -0.28 -12.41 12.80
CA ASP A 47 -0.17 -11.73 14.09
C ASP A 47 0.99 -12.37 14.84
N ASP A 48 1.99 -11.57 15.21
CA ASP A 48 3.19 -12.03 15.91
C ASP A 48 2.86 -12.83 17.17
N LYS A 49 1.71 -12.54 17.81
CA LYS A 49 1.23 -13.26 19.01
C LYS A 49 0.68 -14.66 18.72
N ARG A 50 0.55 -15.03 17.45
CA ARG A 50 -0.09 -16.27 16.99
C ARG A 50 0.85 -17.17 16.18
N ILE A 51 2.13 -16.81 16.08
CA ILE A 51 3.14 -17.63 15.41
C ILE A 51 3.53 -18.78 16.35
N THR A 52 3.29 -20.01 15.91
CA THR A 52 3.79 -21.22 16.59
C THR A 52 5.20 -21.58 16.10
N GLU A 53 5.91 -22.47 16.81
CA GLU A 53 7.21 -22.98 16.36
C GLU A 53 7.11 -23.70 15.01
N ASP A 54 6.00 -24.40 14.75
CA ASP A 54 5.74 -25.07 13.47
C ASP A 54 5.49 -24.06 12.33
N ASP A 55 4.83 -22.95 12.62
CA ASP A 55 4.69 -21.85 11.65
C ASP A 55 6.06 -21.24 11.32
N GLN A 56 6.89 -21.00 12.35
CA GLN A 56 8.22 -20.44 12.16
C GLN A 56 9.09 -21.35 11.28
N LEU A 57 9.07 -22.66 11.53
CA LEU A 57 9.79 -23.63 10.69
C LEU A 57 9.35 -23.54 9.22
N LYS A 58 8.05 -23.42 8.94
CA LYS A 58 7.53 -23.27 7.57
C LYS A 58 7.98 -21.96 6.94
N PHE A 59 8.02 -20.87 7.70
CA PHE A 59 8.49 -19.58 7.20
C PHE A 59 9.97 -19.60 6.87
N ASP A 60 10.81 -20.19 7.73
CA ASP A 60 12.24 -20.33 7.49
C ASP A 60 12.53 -21.18 6.23
N LEU A 61 11.81 -22.30 6.08
CA LEU A 61 11.89 -23.14 4.88
C LEU A 61 11.43 -22.39 3.62
N SER A 62 10.38 -21.58 3.73
CA SER A 62 9.86 -20.77 2.63
C SER A 62 10.83 -19.68 2.22
N GLU A 63 11.48 -19.02 3.19
CA GLU A 63 12.53 -18.04 2.94
C GLU A 63 13.71 -18.67 2.20
N ILE A 64 14.18 -19.84 2.63
CA ILE A 64 15.25 -20.58 1.95
C ILE A 64 14.83 -20.90 0.51
N ALA A 65 13.62 -21.41 0.29
CA ALA A 65 13.11 -21.74 -1.03
C ALA A 65 12.96 -20.50 -1.94
N CYS A 66 12.59 -19.35 -1.40
CA CYS A 66 12.53 -18.11 -2.18
C CYS A 66 13.94 -17.64 -2.57
N ARG A 67 14.89 -17.66 -1.62
CA ARG A 67 16.27 -17.24 -1.88
C ARG A 67 16.96 -18.09 -2.94
N THR A 68 16.68 -19.38 -3.03
CA THR A 68 17.32 -20.27 -4.03
C THR A 68 16.94 -19.92 -5.47
N VAL A 69 15.79 -19.28 -5.68
CA VAL A 69 15.35 -18.78 -6.98
C VAL A 69 15.55 -17.26 -7.13
N GLY A 70 16.28 -16.63 -6.21
CA GLY A 70 16.58 -15.20 -6.21
C GLY A 70 15.41 -14.30 -5.81
N TRP A 71 14.41 -14.83 -5.10
CA TRP A 71 13.26 -14.06 -4.62
C TRP A 71 13.46 -13.61 -3.17
N GLY A 72 12.85 -12.48 -2.84
CA GLY A 72 12.69 -12.03 -1.46
C GLY A 72 11.57 -12.80 -0.75
N TYR A 73 11.66 -12.84 0.57
CA TYR A 73 10.61 -13.35 1.44
C TYR A 73 10.46 -12.41 2.63
N ARG A 74 9.22 -12.11 3.03
CA ARG A 74 8.94 -11.25 4.18
C ARG A 74 7.78 -11.79 4.99
N GLN A 75 8.02 -11.99 6.28
CA GLN A 75 6.95 -12.11 7.26
C GLN A 75 6.52 -10.71 7.67
N LEU A 76 5.22 -10.44 7.62
CA LEU A 76 4.64 -9.18 8.04
C LEU A 76 3.70 -9.41 9.23
N GLY A 77 3.82 -8.54 10.23
CA GLY A 77 2.83 -8.40 11.28
C GLY A 77 1.48 -7.92 10.74
N VAL A 78 0.48 -7.85 11.61
CA VAL A 78 -0.80 -7.20 11.26
C VAL A 78 -0.55 -5.71 11.03
N PRO A 79 -0.90 -5.15 9.86
CA PRO A 79 -0.71 -3.73 9.60
C PRO A 79 -1.53 -2.87 10.57
N ASP A 80 -1.04 -1.66 10.84
CA ASP A 80 -1.73 -0.71 11.70
C ASP A 80 -3.19 -0.45 11.24
N GLN A 81 -4.13 -0.43 12.19
CA GLN A 81 -5.56 -0.36 11.88
C GLN A 81 -5.98 0.97 11.25
N VAL A 82 -5.32 2.07 11.61
CA VAL A 82 -5.56 3.40 11.03
C VAL A 82 -5.10 3.40 9.57
N LEU A 83 -3.90 2.87 9.32
CA LEU A 83 -3.40 2.70 7.95
C LEU A 83 -4.34 1.85 7.10
N VAL A 84 -4.79 0.71 7.63
CA VAL A 84 -5.72 -0.19 6.92
C VAL A 84 -7.04 0.52 6.63
N ALA A 85 -7.60 1.27 7.59
CA ALA A 85 -8.85 2.00 7.40
C ALA A 85 -8.72 3.07 6.31
N ASN A 86 -7.65 3.86 6.34
CA ASN A 86 -7.39 4.91 5.37
C ASN A 86 -7.16 4.35 3.97
N ILE A 87 -6.35 3.31 3.83
CA ILE A 87 -6.10 2.66 2.53
C ILE A 87 -7.37 2.00 1.99
N ARG A 88 -8.18 1.38 2.86
CA ARG A 88 -9.48 0.83 2.48
C ARG A 88 -10.42 1.93 1.95
N TRP A 89 -10.47 3.08 2.61
CA TRP A 89 -11.22 4.24 2.14
C TRP A 89 -10.73 4.72 0.77
N LEU A 90 -9.43 4.97 0.64
CA LEU A 90 -8.81 5.43 -0.61
C LEU A 90 -8.99 4.44 -1.76
N SER A 91 -9.10 3.14 -1.47
CA SER A 91 -9.32 2.12 -2.49
C SER A 91 -10.60 2.37 -3.31
N GLY A 92 -11.60 3.07 -2.76
CA GLY A 92 -12.81 3.47 -3.50
C GLY A 92 -12.54 4.38 -4.70
N TYR A 93 -11.40 5.08 -4.71
CA TYR A 93 -11.03 6.08 -5.70
C TYR A 93 -9.95 5.62 -6.69
N ARG A 94 -9.50 4.36 -6.60
CA ARG A 94 -8.38 3.81 -7.39
C ARG A 94 -8.58 3.81 -8.92
N HIS A 95 -9.82 3.79 -9.38
CA HIS A 95 -10.12 3.56 -10.80
C HIS A 95 -9.82 4.82 -11.64
N PRO A 96 -9.17 4.72 -12.82
CA PRO A 96 -8.81 5.86 -13.66
C PRO A 96 -9.97 6.81 -13.99
N ARG A 97 -11.20 6.28 -14.17
CA ARG A 97 -12.44 7.07 -14.34
C ARG A 97 -12.72 8.14 -13.28
N VAL A 98 -12.10 8.03 -12.09
CA VAL A 98 -12.23 9.03 -11.03
C VAL A 98 -11.29 10.20 -11.28
N CYS A 99 -10.16 9.97 -11.96
CA CYS A 99 -9.20 10.99 -12.30
C CYS A 99 -9.72 11.87 -13.42
N ARG A 100 -9.67 13.17 -13.20
CA ARG A 100 -9.91 14.19 -14.22
C ARG A 100 -8.65 15.02 -14.34
N ASP A 101 -8.05 15.03 -15.53
CA ASP A 101 -6.72 15.60 -15.74
C ASP A 101 -6.65 17.09 -15.37
N ASP A 102 -7.67 17.88 -15.73
CA ASP A 102 -7.78 19.31 -15.41
C ASP A 102 -7.76 19.58 -13.89
N VAL A 103 -8.51 18.77 -13.13
CA VAL A 103 -8.59 18.87 -11.67
C VAL A 103 -7.31 18.33 -11.02
N ALA A 104 -6.75 17.25 -11.57
CA ALA A 104 -5.53 16.63 -11.06
C ALA A 104 -4.34 17.58 -11.18
N GLU A 105 -4.15 18.21 -12.34
CA GLU A 105 -3.10 19.22 -12.57
C GLU A 105 -3.24 20.40 -11.58
N SER A 106 -4.46 20.89 -11.39
CA SER A 106 -4.74 21.97 -10.45
C SER A 106 -4.45 21.58 -8.99
N LEU A 107 -4.81 20.36 -8.59
CA LEU A 107 -4.51 19.82 -7.26
C LEU A 107 -3.00 19.66 -7.04
N LEU A 108 -2.27 19.13 -8.02
CA LEU A 108 -0.82 19.00 -7.96
C LEU A 108 -0.13 20.36 -7.83
N ALA A 109 -0.65 21.40 -8.51
CA ALA A 109 -0.15 22.77 -8.36
C ALA A 109 -0.43 23.35 -6.97
N VAL A 110 -1.65 23.17 -6.43
CA VAL A 110 -2.03 23.67 -5.11
C VAL A 110 -1.24 22.98 -3.98
N PHE A 111 -1.01 21.68 -4.10
CA PHE A 111 -0.26 20.88 -3.12
C PHE A 111 1.22 20.72 -3.48
N ALA A 112 1.77 21.57 -4.35
CA ALA A 112 3.21 21.69 -4.55
C ALA A 112 3.92 22.06 -3.23
N GLU A 113 3.22 22.80 -2.37
CA GLU A 113 3.57 23.03 -0.98
C GLU A 113 2.54 22.39 -0.05
N PRO A 114 2.94 21.91 1.14
CA PRO A 114 2.01 21.29 2.09
C PRO A 114 0.87 22.21 2.51
N ALA A 115 -0.37 21.72 2.41
CA ALA A 115 -1.56 22.46 2.80
C ALA A 115 -2.64 21.54 3.38
N ARG A 116 -3.63 22.13 4.08
CA ARG A 116 -4.79 21.37 4.57
C ARG A 116 -5.63 20.85 3.41
N LEU A 117 -6.00 19.58 3.48
CA LEU A 117 -6.73 18.84 2.45
C LEU A 117 -7.96 19.61 1.96
N LEU A 118 -8.87 20.00 2.86
CA LEU A 118 -10.10 20.66 2.45
C LEU A 118 -9.83 22.08 1.90
N SER A 119 -8.93 22.83 2.52
CA SER A 119 -8.59 24.18 2.06
C SER A 119 -7.96 24.16 0.67
N GLY A 120 -7.05 23.22 0.40
CA GLY A 120 -6.46 23.04 -0.92
C GLY A 120 -7.49 22.61 -1.97
N ALA A 121 -8.37 21.66 -1.63
CA ALA A 121 -9.45 21.25 -2.53
C ALA A 121 -10.40 22.40 -2.90
N GLN A 122 -10.71 23.28 -1.94
CA GLN A 122 -11.57 24.45 -2.15
C GLN A 122 -10.95 25.52 -3.06
N ILE A 123 -9.62 25.63 -3.10
CA ILE A 123 -8.93 26.52 -4.04
C ILE A 123 -9.15 26.04 -5.48
N VAL A 124 -9.15 24.72 -5.70
CA VAL A 124 -9.35 24.12 -7.04
C VAL A 124 -10.82 24.22 -7.49
N GLY A 125 -11.78 24.01 -6.58
CA GLY A 125 -13.20 24.15 -6.93
C GLY A 125 -14.16 23.47 -5.96
N ASP A 126 -15.33 23.10 -6.48
CA ASP A 126 -16.37 22.43 -5.69
C ASP A 126 -15.87 21.08 -5.15
N ARG A 127 -15.90 20.93 -3.82
CA ARG A 127 -15.46 19.74 -3.09
C ARG A 127 -16.05 18.44 -3.63
N LEU A 128 -17.31 18.45 -4.11
CA LEU A 128 -17.97 17.25 -4.60
C LEU A 128 -17.30 16.71 -5.88
N HIS A 129 -16.70 17.59 -6.67
CA HIS A 129 -15.99 17.24 -7.89
C HIS A 129 -14.48 17.06 -7.66
N VAL A 130 -13.90 17.80 -6.70
CA VAL A 130 -12.44 17.82 -6.47
C VAL A 130 -11.98 16.68 -5.54
N LEU A 131 -12.70 16.40 -4.45
CA LEU A 131 -12.25 15.42 -3.46
C LEU A 131 -12.04 14.01 -4.03
N PRO A 132 -12.91 13.48 -4.93
CA PRO A 132 -12.64 12.18 -5.55
C PRO A 132 -11.31 12.13 -6.31
N VAL A 133 -10.95 13.20 -7.02
CA VAL A 133 -9.66 13.30 -7.74
C VAL A 133 -8.51 13.40 -6.73
N LEU A 134 -8.64 14.21 -5.67
CA LEU A 134 -7.63 14.29 -4.62
C LEU A 134 -7.35 12.91 -3.99
N PHE A 135 -8.39 12.16 -3.64
CA PHE A 135 -8.23 10.81 -3.09
C PHE A 135 -7.64 9.82 -4.10
N HIS A 136 -7.94 9.99 -5.39
CA HIS A 136 -7.28 9.22 -6.46
C HIS A 136 -5.77 9.50 -6.49
N LEU A 137 -5.36 10.77 -6.41
CA LEU A 137 -3.94 11.16 -6.38
C LEU A 137 -3.22 10.64 -5.14
N LEU A 138 -3.89 10.62 -3.97
CA LEU A 138 -3.34 10.01 -2.74
C LEU A 138 -3.19 8.49 -2.87
N TRP A 139 -4.15 7.80 -3.48
CA TRP A 139 -4.07 6.36 -3.74
C TRP A 139 -2.88 6.02 -4.64
N HIS A 140 -2.68 6.76 -5.72
CA HIS A 140 -1.58 6.56 -6.68
C HIS A 140 -0.26 7.22 -6.25
N ARG A 141 -0.17 7.74 -5.01
CA ARG A 141 1.01 8.38 -4.44
C ARG A 141 1.53 9.60 -5.22
N GLN A 142 0.70 10.23 -6.03
CA GLN A 142 1.01 11.50 -6.70
C GLN A 142 0.91 12.69 -5.73
N LEU A 143 0.05 12.55 -4.71
CA LEU A 143 0.07 13.35 -3.49
C LEU A 143 0.37 12.45 -2.29
N SER A 144 0.81 13.05 -1.18
CA SER A 144 1.07 12.31 0.05
C SER A 144 0.47 12.98 1.29
N THR A 145 0.06 12.15 2.25
CA THR A 145 -0.41 12.52 3.59
C THR A 145 0.06 11.45 4.58
N ASP A 146 0.14 11.76 5.87
CA ASP A 146 0.25 10.72 6.90
C ASP A 146 -1.04 9.90 6.94
N LEU A 147 -0.93 8.63 6.56
CA LEU A 147 -2.03 7.66 6.58
C LEU A 147 -1.98 6.74 7.79
N ALA A 148 -0.92 6.78 8.60
CA ALA A 148 -0.72 5.90 9.74
C ALA A 148 -0.97 6.59 11.08
N GLY A 149 -0.69 7.89 11.21
CA GLY A 149 -0.84 8.61 12.48
C GLY A 149 -2.27 8.94 12.88
N ALA A 150 -3.18 9.14 11.93
CA ALA A 150 -4.59 9.42 12.19
C ALA A 150 -5.50 9.02 11.03
N LEU A 151 -6.80 8.87 11.30
CA LEU A 151 -7.80 8.69 10.25
C LEU A 151 -7.82 9.92 9.33
N LEU A 152 -7.86 9.67 8.02
CA LEU A 152 -7.90 10.70 7.00
C LEU A 152 -9.12 11.60 7.23
N SER A 153 -8.87 12.90 7.32
CA SER A 153 -9.90 13.90 7.59
C SER A 153 -9.64 15.17 6.80
N GLU A 154 -10.61 16.08 6.85
CA GLU A 154 -10.56 17.38 6.15
C GLU A 154 -9.37 18.26 6.58
N SER A 155 -8.84 18.03 7.79
CA SER A 155 -7.72 18.77 8.35
C SER A 155 -6.34 18.15 8.07
N ALA A 156 -6.30 16.97 7.45
CA ALA A 156 -5.05 16.30 7.09
C ALA A 156 -4.18 17.22 6.23
N VAL A 157 -2.86 17.19 6.45
CA VAL A 157 -1.93 17.97 5.65
C VAL A 157 -1.47 17.13 4.46
N VAL A 158 -1.80 17.60 3.27
CA VAL A 158 -1.45 16.97 2.00
C VAL A 158 -0.31 17.76 1.38
N GLY A 159 0.64 17.07 0.79
CA GLY A 159 1.74 17.70 0.04
C GLY A 159 2.17 16.85 -1.14
N PRO A 160 3.32 17.18 -1.76
CA PRO A 160 3.78 16.48 -2.96
C PRO A 160 4.15 15.02 -2.65
N ALA A 161 4.26 14.18 -3.67
CA ALA A 161 4.71 12.80 -3.53
C ALA A 161 6.01 12.70 -2.72
N GLY A 162 6.09 11.75 -1.79
CA GLY A 162 7.29 11.50 -0.97
C GLY A 162 7.56 12.51 0.15
N TRP A 163 6.84 13.64 0.24
CA TRP A 163 7.06 14.68 1.25
C TRP A 163 6.99 14.14 2.70
N TRP A 164 6.07 13.21 2.97
CA TRP A 164 5.91 12.62 4.31
C TRP A 164 6.95 11.55 4.68
N ALA A 165 7.72 11.03 3.71
CA ALA A 165 8.71 9.98 3.99
C ALA A 165 9.96 10.50 4.74
N HIS A 166 10.07 11.81 4.96
CA HIS A 166 11.23 12.48 5.56
C HIS A 166 10.95 13.12 6.93
N SER A 167 9.80 12.86 7.55
CA SER A 167 9.42 13.45 8.86
C SER A 167 9.32 12.45 10.01
N CYS A 168 9.93 11.28 9.88
CA CYS A 168 10.15 10.33 10.98
C CYS A 168 11.65 10.09 11.19
#